data_AF-A0A383ERY0-F1
#
_entry.id   AF-A0A383ERY0-F1
#
_cell.length_a   1.000
_cell.length_b   1.000
_cell.length_c   1.000
_cell.angle_alpha   90.00
_cell.angle_beta   90.00
_cell.angle_gamma   90.00
#
_symmetry.space_group_name_H-M   'P 1'
#
loop_
_entity.id
_entity.type
_entity.pdbx_description
1 polymer ?
#
loop_
_entity_poly.entity_id
_entity_poly.type
_entity_poly.pdbx_seq_one_letter_code
_entity_poly.pdbx_strand_id
1 'polypeptide(L)'
;MNHVTVTMYWAFRYVLFLTSILTCSVLPAAQQKTGEQPNILFLFADDLTYEAIRAFGHTDIDTPNIDRLVDRGTTFSHAYNMGSWSGAVCVASRTML
;
A
#
# COMPACT_ATOMS: atom_id res chain seq x y z
N MET A 1 -3.36 35.63 54.80
CA MET A 1 -3.66 35.90 53.37
C MET A 1 -3.45 34.65 52.50
N ASN A 2 -3.81 33.45 52.98
CA ASN A 2 -3.40 32.18 52.36
C ASN A 2 -4.56 31.26 51.95
N HIS A 3 -5.79 31.49 52.44
CA HIS A 3 -6.94 30.63 52.12
C HIS A 3 -7.58 30.98 50.76
N VAL A 4 -7.64 32.26 50.39
CA VAL A 4 -8.25 32.71 49.13
C VAL A 4 -7.43 32.27 47.91
N THR A 5 -6.10 32.29 48.03
CA THR A 5 -5.17 31.85 46.99
C THR A 5 -5.23 30.35 46.74
N VAL A 6 -5.42 29.54 47.79
CA VAL A 6 -5.53 28.07 47.67
C VAL A 6 -6.85 27.70 46.99
N THR A 7 -7.99 28.27 47.41
CA THR A 7 -9.28 28.00 46.77
C THR A 7 -9.30 28.40 45.29
N MET A 8 -8.67 29.52 44.95
CA MET A 8 -8.54 29.97 43.55
C MET A 8 -7.66 29.03 42.71
N TYR A 9 -6.62 28.44 43.31
CA TYR A 9 -5.77 27.46 42.65
C TYR A 9 -6.52 26.14 42.35
N TRP A 10 -7.35 25.66 43.28
CA TRP A 10 -8.19 24.48 43.06
C TRP A 10 -9.26 24.72 42.00
N ALA A 11 -9.90 25.89 42.00
CA ALA A 11 -10.86 26.28 40.97
C ALA A 11 -10.22 26.36 39.58
N PHE A 12 -9.03 26.96 39.47
CA PHE A 12 -8.30 27.06 38.20
C PHE A 12 -7.87 25.69 37.66
N ARG A 13 -7.40 24.79 38.54
CA ARG A 13 -7.09 23.40 38.16
C ARG A 13 -8.33 22.63 37.69
N TYR A 14 -9.48 22.87 38.31
CA TYR A 14 -10.73 22.20 37.93
C TYR A 14 -11.23 22.67 36.56
N VAL A 15 -11.14 23.97 36.27
CA VAL A 15 -11.48 24.53 34.95
C VAL A 15 -10.54 23.99 33.87
N LEU A 16 -9.23 23.95 34.12
CA LEU A 16 -8.28 23.36 33.17
C LEU A 16 -8.58 21.88 32.89
N PHE A 17 -8.90 21.12 33.93
CA PHE A 17 -9.26 19.71 33.81
C PHE A 17 -10.56 19.51 33.00
N LEU A 18 -11.60 20.31 33.26
CA LEU A 18 -12.85 20.27 32.50
C LEU A 18 -12.65 20.66 31.04
N THR A 19 -11.84 21.69 30.76
CA THR A 19 -11.54 22.08 29.38
C THR A 19 -10.80 21.00 28.62
N SER A 20 -9.88 20.27 29.27
CA SER A 20 -9.15 19.15 28.66
C SER A 20 -10.04 17.96 28.32
N ILE A 21 -11.03 17.66 29.16
CA ILE A 21 -12.00 16.59 28.89
C ILE A 21 -12.89 16.99 27.71
N LEU A 22 -13.32 18.25 27.66
CA LEU A 22 -14.17 18.75 26.59
C LEU A 22 -13.44 18.69 25.24
N THR A 23 -12.18 19.10 25.14
CA THR A 23 -11.40 19.00 23.88
C THR A 23 -11.17 17.56 23.41
N CYS A 24 -10.99 16.61 24.33
CA CYS A 24 -10.84 15.20 23.97
C CYS A 24 -12.12 14.61 23.37
N SER A 25 -13.29 15.13 23.79
CA SER A 25 -14.61 14.64 23.36
C SER A 25 -15.03 15.11 21.97
N VAL A 26 -14.46 16.22 21.47
CA VAL A 26 -14.82 16.80 20.16
C VAL A 26 -13.89 16.39 19.03
N LEU A 27 -12.82 15.64 19.32
CA LEU A 27 -12.00 15.09 18.25
C LEU A 27 -12.82 14.02 17.52
N PRO A 28 -13.11 14.18 16.22
CA PRO A 28 -13.74 13.11 15.47
C PRO A 28 -12.79 11.93 15.50
N ALA A 29 -13.24 10.82 16.09
CA ALA A 29 -12.56 9.55 15.95
C ALA A 29 -12.41 9.32 14.44
N ALA A 30 -11.17 9.35 13.94
CA ALA A 30 -10.89 9.01 12.56
C ALA A 30 -11.38 7.58 12.38
N GLN A 31 -12.57 7.44 11.80
CA GLN A 31 -13.19 6.16 11.54
C GLN A 31 -12.32 5.52 10.48
N GLN A 32 -11.39 4.69 10.94
CA GLN A 32 -10.51 3.94 10.09
C GLN A 32 -11.42 3.04 9.27
N LYS A 33 -11.65 3.43 8.01
CA LYS A 33 -12.31 2.57 7.03
C LYS A 33 -11.55 1.25 7.11
N THR A 34 -12.20 0.22 7.62
CA THR A 34 -11.72 -1.15 7.51
C THR A 34 -11.71 -1.44 6.02
N GLY A 35 -10.60 -1.12 5.36
CA GLY A 35 -10.45 -1.35 3.94
C GLY A 35 -10.69 -2.82 3.71
N GLU A 36 -11.67 -3.14 2.87
CA GLU A 36 -11.91 -4.52 2.46
C GLU A 36 -10.59 -5.10 1.96
N GLN A 37 -10.29 -6.33 2.39
CA GLN A 37 -9.06 -6.98 2.00
C GLN A 37 -9.03 -7.08 0.46
N PRO A 38 -8.00 -6.56 -0.21
CA PRO A 38 -7.96 -6.59 -1.66
C PRO A 38 -7.84 -8.04 -2.15
N ASN A 39 -8.54 -8.35 -3.22
CA ASN A 39 -8.33 -9.61 -3.93
C ASN A 39 -7.03 -9.52 -4.74
N ILE A 40 -6.20 -10.55 -4.67
CA ILE A 40 -4.94 -10.63 -5.42
C ILE A 40 -5.14 -11.64 -6.56
N LEU A 41 -4.98 -11.18 -7.80
CA LEU A 41 -4.95 -12.03 -9.00
C LEU A 41 -3.50 -12.11 -9.49
N PHE A 42 -2.92 -13.30 -9.46
CA PHE A 42 -1.59 -13.57 -9.98
C PHE A 42 -1.69 -14.23 -11.36
N LEU A 43 -1.18 -13.54 -12.39
CA LEU A 43 -1.14 -14.04 -13.77
C LEU A 43 0.31 -14.35 -14.14
N PHE A 44 0.54 -15.56 -14.65
CA PHE A 44 1.87 -16.03 -15.07
C PHE A 44 1.75 -16.74 -16.42
N ALA A 45 2.58 -16.35 -17.39
CA ALA A 45 2.66 -16.96 -18.71
C ALA A 45 4.02 -17.66 -18.88
N ASP A 46 4.01 -18.86 -19.45
CA ASP A 46 5.23 -19.61 -19.74
C ASP A 46 5.96 -19.01 -20.94
N ASP A 47 7.29 -18.95 -20.89
CA ASP A 47 8.17 -18.46 -21.96
C ASP A 47 7.84 -17.05 -22.52
N LEU A 48 7.16 -16.20 -21.74
CA LEU A 48 6.90 -14.81 -22.13
C LEU A 48 8.18 -13.98 -22.02
N THR A 49 8.77 -13.64 -23.16
CA THR A 49 9.92 -12.72 -23.24
C THR A 49 9.48 -11.26 -23.03
N TYR A 50 10.40 -10.42 -22.54
CA TYR A 50 10.18 -8.97 -22.38
C TYR A 50 9.77 -8.32 -23.71
N GLU A 51 10.37 -8.74 -24.82
CA GLU A 51 10.12 -8.18 -26.14
C GLU A 51 8.73 -8.54 -26.71
N ALA A 52 8.01 -9.48 -26.08
CA ALA A 52 6.69 -9.94 -26.53
C ALA A 52 5.53 -9.03 -26.10
N ILE A 53 5.81 -7.81 -25.62
CA ILE A 53 4.81 -6.83 -25.18
C ILE A 53 4.92 -5.57 -26.04
N ARG A 54 3.82 -5.20 -26.69
CA ARG A 54 3.74 -4.05 -27.59
C ARG A 54 4.13 -2.75 -26.90
N ALA A 55 3.64 -2.53 -25.67
CA ALA A 55 3.92 -1.34 -24.87
C ALA A 55 5.43 -1.08 -24.63
N PHE A 56 6.30 -2.07 -24.83
CA PHE A 56 7.75 -1.91 -24.66
C PHE A 56 8.49 -1.51 -25.95
N GLY A 57 7.77 -1.11 -26.99
CA GLY A 57 8.34 -0.54 -28.21
C GLY A 57 8.32 -1.47 -29.43
N HIS A 58 7.70 -2.64 -29.32
CA HIS A 58 7.59 -3.59 -30.43
C HIS A 58 6.24 -3.45 -31.13
N THR A 59 6.22 -2.80 -32.30
CA THR A 59 4.99 -2.46 -33.02
C THR A 59 4.34 -3.63 -33.76
N ASP A 60 5.06 -4.73 -33.94
CA ASP A 60 4.61 -5.89 -34.71
C ASP A 60 3.77 -6.86 -33.87
N ILE A 61 3.69 -6.62 -32.56
CA ILE A 61 2.97 -7.44 -31.58
C ILE A 61 1.71 -6.70 -31.15
N ASP A 62 0.60 -7.42 -30.99
CA ASP A 62 -0.65 -6.86 -30.48
C ASP A 62 -1.01 -7.44 -29.11
N THR A 63 -0.90 -6.61 -28.07
CA THR A 63 -1.17 -7.00 -26.67
C THR A 63 -2.10 -6.03 -25.95
N PRO A 64 -3.29 -5.70 -26.50
CA PRO A 64 -4.11 -4.57 -26.04
C PRO A 64 -4.59 -4.67 -24.59
N ASN A 65 -4.71 -5.90 -24.06
CA ASN A 65 -5.07 -6.11 -22.65
C ASN A 65 -3.88 -5.94 -21.71
N ILE A 66 -2.68 -6.34 -22.11
CA ILE A 66 -1.46 -6.17 -21.32
C ILE A 66 -1.03 -4.70 -21.37
N ASP A 67 -1.11 -4.06 -22.54
CA ASP A 67 -0.80 -2.64 -22.70
C ASP A 67 -1.66 -1.78 -21.75
N ARG A 68 -2.96 -2.11 -21.64
CA ARG A 68 -3.87 -1.46 -20.67
C ARG A 68 -3.44 -1.66 -19.21
N LEU A 69 -2.83 -2.80 -18.87
CA LEU A 69 -2.30 -3.06 -17.52
C LEU A 69 -1.02 -2.28 -17.28
N VAL A 70 -0.15 -2.16 -18.29
CA VAL A 70 1.07 -1.35 -18.25
C VAL A 70 0.72 0.11 -18.00
N ASP A 71 -0.24 0.68 -18.74
CA ASP A 71 -0.65 2.08 -18.62
C ASP A 71 -1.33 2.43 -17.28
N ARG A 72 -2.03 1.46 -16.68
CA ARG A 72 -2.79 1.67 -15.44
C ARG A 72 -2.04 1.26 -14.18
N GLY A 73 -0.89 0.62 -14.32
CA GLY A 73 -0.18 -0.06 -13.26
C GLY A 73 1.25 0.40 -13.09
N THR A 74 2.03 -0.40 -12.38
CA THR A 74 3.47 -0.23 -12.22
C THR A 74 4.17 -1.35 -12.98
N THR A 75 5.15 -0.98 -13.81
CA THR A 75 5.90 -1.92 -14.64
C THR A 75 7.36 -1.96 -14.19
N PHE A 76 7.93 -3.17 -14.11
CA PHE A 76 9.35 -3.39 -13.84
C PHE A 76 10.04 -3.82 -15.14
N SER A 77 10.85 -2.93 -15.73
CA SER A 77 11.57 -3.21 -16.99
C SER A 77 12.82 -4.09 -16.81
N HIS A 78 13.29 -4.25 -15.57
CA HIS A 78 14.48 -5.01 -15.22
C HIS A 78 14.12 -6.13 -14.22
N ALA A 79 13.09 -6.91 -14.55
CA ALA A 79 12.68 -8.09 -13.78
C ALA A 79 13.28 -9.35 -14.42
N TYR A 80 14.12 -10.06 -13.67
CA TYR A 80 14.87 -11.21 -14.17
C TYR A 80 14.38 -12.50 -13.49
N ASN A 81 14.23 -13.55 -14.29
CA ASN A 81 14.11 -14.91 -13.78
C ASN A 81 15.52 -15.41 -13.41
N MET A 82 15.67 -16.00 -12.23
CA MET A 82 16.92 -16.67 -11.86
C MET A 82 17.06 -17.91 -12.74
N GLY A 83 17.83 -17.79 -13.82
CA GLY A 83 18.03 -18.85 -14.80
C GLY A 83 18.73 -20.08 -14.20
N SER A 84 18.84 -21.13 -15.02
CA SER A 84 19.58 -22.35 -14.69
C SER A 84 20.60 -22.65 -15.79
N TRP A 85 21.70 -23.33 -15.42
CA TRP A 85 22.69 -23.87 -16.35
C TRP A 85 22.25 -25.19 -17.01
N SER A 86 21.04 -25.68 -16.72
CA SER A 86 20.48 -26.93 -17.22
C SER A 86 19.13 -26.71 -17.92
N GLY A 87 18.75 -27.63 -18.81
CA GLY A 87 17.37 -27.71 -19.33
C GLY A 87 16.34 -27.95 -18.22
N ALA A 88 15.07 -27.64 -18.48
CA ALA A 88 13.95 -27.61 -17.51
C ALA A 88 13.96 -26.45 -16.49
N VAL A 89 14.35 -25.25 -16.93
CA VAL A 89 14.36 -24.03 -16.11
C VAL A 89 12.98 -23.67 -15.56
N CYS A 90 11.91 -23.92 -16.32
CA CYS A 90 10.54 -23.54 -15.94
C CYS A 90 10.10 -24.13 -14.60
N VAL A 91 10.54 -25.35 -14.24
CA VAL A 91 10.19 -26.00 -12.96
C VAL A 91 10.90 -25.32 -11.79
N ALA A 92 12.20 -25.04 -11.94
CA ALA A 92 12.97 -24.34 -10.92
C ALA A 92 12.41 -22.93 -10.67
N SER A 93 12.13 -22.18 -11.74
CA SER A 93 11.55 -20.84 -11.66
C SER A 93 10.17 -20.83 -10.99
N ARG A 94 9.30 -21.80 -11.30
CA ARG A 94 7.98 -21.93 -10.67
C ARG A 94 8.04 -22.30 -9.20
N THR A 95 9.11 -22.99 -8.77
CA THR A 95 9.31 -23.36 -7.35
C THR A 95 9.81 -22.18 -6.52
N MET A 96 10.41 -21.16 -7.15
CA MET A 96 10.90 -19.95 -6.49
C MET A 96 9.84 -18.86 -6.33
N LEU A 97 8.74 -18.93 -7.08
CA LEU A 97 7.59 -18.02 -7.00
C LEU A 97 6.65 -18.41 -5.85
#